data_AF-A0A1C5JZW5-F1
#
_entry.id   AF-A0A1C5JZW5-F1
#
_cell.length_a   1.000
_cell.length_b   1.000
_cell.length_c   1.000
_cell.angle_alpha   90.00
_cell.angle_beta   90.00
_cell.angle_gamma   90.00
#
_symmetry.space_group_name_H-M   'P 1'
#
loop_
_entity.id
_entity.type
_entity.pdbx_description
1 polymer ?
#
loop_
_entity_poly.entity_id
_entity_poly.type
_entity_poly.pdbx_seq_one_letter_code
_entity_poly.pdbx_strand_id
1 'polypeptide(L)'
;MLLLGAVPPMVEMAALVGFGLGAAQALAPQSTAIWPYDSYHDLRWLLVYHDSWPAFVAGLVVVVVARGVLSAGLTALSWPAETPRPSMRQLVRRNIEVAALATVIISPWAAISVAFSAVALSWYLFASVIPLLVIAPFLLRAGVTAHWWKGLPSVQLLLWSVVNFLVITAAGAVIVSVPQWWRVPVAGLAGVANGLLWRTTVIAAVRHERPRWAAVPVTPVVIILTMATAVAAPSLISVASGTTGRWRPPVTAEPLPATVPYAVIVLAGFESGWDGQLPADPRVAHFSYAGVTRDGRPLPYAPEATHRSLDSSAALLAAQVDALHRRTRRPVALLGESEGALVIRTYLEKFPHSPVQAALLFSPLIWPGRAYYPPPGHEGWGTVAGWELRVIAALTNLTKAVDASPDEPFVRSVIVEAPFYRNRILCPVPGIRMMAFLPLVSAAEAPSGEYSRIPVVEVPALHGGLLNRRAIHERAMRFLAGQPVTQPWRGYVVLQRLGAAWQSPPLVLAVNPIWSTSREGDPALSGRICQPR
;
A
#
# COMPACT_ATOMS: atom_id res chain seq x y z
N MET A 1 -4.43 34.33 -2.39
CA MET A 1 -4.48 33.05 -1.64
C MET A 1 -5.10 31.95 -2.47
N LEU A 2 -6.36 32.09 -2.94
CA LEU A 2 -7.04 31.06 -3.75
C LEU A 2 -6.24 30.63 -4.99
N LEU A 3 -5.69 31.58 -5.76
CA LEU A 3 -4.83 31.28 -6.91
C LEU A 3 -3.57 30.48 -6.52
N LEU A 4 -2.93 30.84 -5.42
CA LEU A 4 -1.74 30.14 -4.91
C LEU A 4 -2.08 28.73 -4.42
N GLY A 5 -3.30 28.50 -3.93
CA GLY A 5 -3.81 27.17 -3.60
C GLY A 5 -4.18 26.34 -4.84
N ALA A 6 -4.71 26.97 -5.89
CA ALA A 6 -5.28 26.29 -7.06
C ALA A 6 -4.24 25.95 -8.15
N VAL A 7 -3.29 26.86 -8.41
CA VAL A 7 -2.36 26.72 -9.55
C VAL A 7 -1.43 25.52 -9.41
N PRO A 8 -0.76 25.25 -8.26
CA PRO A 8 0.15 24.10 -8.17
C PRO A 8 -0.53 22.75 -8.42
N PRO A 9 -1.69 22.42 -7.81
CA PRO A 9 -2.44 21.20 -8.15
C PRO A 9 -2.83 21.09 -9.63
N MET A 10 -3.20 22.22 -10.27
CA MET A 10 -3.52 22.23 -11.70
C MET A 10 -2.31 21.93 -12.57
N VAL A 11 -1.16 22.53 -12.26
CA VAL A 11 0.09 22.33 -13.00
C VAL A 11 0.55 20.89 -12.85
N GLU A 12 0.56 20.35 -11.63
CA GLU A 12 0.91 18.96 -11.39
C GLU A 12 -0.06 18.02 -12.13
N MET A 13 -1.37 18.24 -12.01
CA MET A 13 -2.37 17.44 -12.72
C MET A 13 -2.19 17.49 -14.24
N ALA A 14 -1.93 18.68 -14.80
CA ALA A 14 -1.71 18.84 -16.24
C ALA A 14 -0.46 18.05 -16.70
N ALA A 15 0.61 18.06 -15.91
CA ALA A 15 1.79 17.25 -16.17
C ALA A 15 1.47 15.74 -16.10
N LEU A 16 0.79 15.28 -15.04
CA LEU A 16 0.40 13.87 -14.88
C LEU A 16 -0.55 13.40 -15.98
N VAL A 17 -1.44 14.26 -16.46
CA VAL A 17 -2.30 13.99 -17.62
C VAL A 17 -1.49 13.93 -18.91
N GLY A 18 -0.56 14.87 -19.12
CA GLY A 18 0.30 14.94 -20.32
C GLY A 18 1.26 13.75 -20.45
N PHE A 19 1.83 13.30 -19.34
CA PHE A 19 2.68 12.09 -19.30
C PHE A 19 1.88 10.78 -19.26
N GLY A 20 0.54 10.85 -19.15
CA GLY A 20 -0.31 9.66 -19.06
C GLY A 20 -0.18 8.89 -17.75
N LEU A 21 0.38 9.46 -16.67
CA LEU A 21 0.58 8.79 -15.39
C LEU A 21 -0.72 8.76 -14.57
N GLY A 22 -1.72 8.01 -15.06
CA GLY A 22 -3.08 7.96 -14.52
C GLY A 22 -3.15 7.57 -13.04
N ALA A 23 -2.33 6.63 -12.61
CA ALA A 23 -2.37 6.10 -11.26
C ALA A 23 -1.91 7.08 -10.16
N ALA A 24 -1.13 8.11 -10.52
CA ALA A 24 -0.66 9.13 -9.57
C ALA A 24 -1.57 10.37 -9.50
N GLN A 25 -2.55 10.51 -10.40
CA GLN A 25 -3.32 11.75 -10.55
C GLN A 25 -4.11 12.15 -9.30
N ALA A 26 -4.54 11.19 -8.48
CA ALA A 26 -5.26 11.49 -7.23
C ALA A 26 -4.38 12.20 -6.16
N LEU A 27 -3.06 12.29 -6.38
CA LEU A 27 -2.12 12.97 -5.49
C LEU A 27 -2.12 14.49 -5.64
N ALA A 28 -2.38 15.00 -6.84
CA ALA A 28 -2.18 16.43 -7.16
C ALA A 28 -2.86 17.42 -6.19
N PRO A 29 -4.08 17.16 -5.65
CA PRO A 29 -4.70 18.03 -4.65
C PRO A 29 -3.87 18.22 -3.38
N GLN A 30 -2.93 17.32 -3.08
CA GLN A 30 -2.13 17.39 -1.87
C GLN A 30 -0.97 18.38 -1.96
N SER A 31 -0.59 18.79 -3.17
CA SER A 31 0.51 19.75 -3.39
C SER A 31 0.32 21.09 -2.65
N THR A 32 -0.92 21.48 -2.34
CA THR A 32 -1.25 22.68 -1.54
C THR A 32 -2.06 22.38 -0.29
N ALA A 33 -2.17 21.11 0.11
CA ALA A 33 -2.83 20.73 1.36
C ALA A 33 -2.15 21.38 2.57
N ILE A 34 -2.84 21.36 3.72
CA ILE A 34 -2.23 21.88 4.95
C ILE A 34 -1.22 20.86 5.50
N TRP A 35 -0.27 21.30 6.31
CA TRP A 35 0.68 20.37 6.94
C TRP A 35 -0.03 19.30 7.77
N PRO A 36 0.42 18.03 7.68
CA PRO A 36 1.65 17.54 7.04
C PRO A 36 1.39 16.90 5.67
N TYR A 37 0.16 16.98 5.16
CA TYR A 37 -0.28 16.15 4.02
C TYR A 37 0.49 16.48 2.74
N ASP A 38 0.90 17.74 2.59
CA ASP A 38 1.67 18.24 1.48
C ASP A 38 3.16 17.85 1.54
N SER A 39 3.78 17.85 2.73
CA SER A 39 5.12 17.26 2.92
C SER A 39 5.12 15.73 2.74
N TYR A 40 4.06 15.05 3.16
CA TYR A 40 3.88 13.62 2.92
C TYR A 40 3.69 13.30 1.43
N HIS A 41 3.00 14.17 0.70
CA HIS A 41 2.92 14.12 -0.75
C HIS A 41 4.30 14.21 -1.41
N ASP A 42 5.08 15.23 -1.07
CA ASP A 42 6.38 15.46 -1.69
C ASP A 42 7.37 14.32 -1.40
N LEU A 43 7.38 13.82 -0.16
CA LEU A 43 8.25 12.71 0.22
C LEU A 43 7.93 11.42 -0.52
N ARG A 44 6.66 11.11 -0.76
CA ARG A 44 6.29 9.91 -1.54
C ARG A 44 6.78 10.00 -2.98
N TRP A 45 6.71 11.18 -3.60
CA TRP A 45 7.33 11.41 -4.90
C TRP A 45 8.84 11.25 -4.85
N LEU A 46 9.50 11.95 -3.92
CA LEU A 46 10.95 11.94 -3.81
C LEU A 46 11.51 10.55 -3.51
N LEU A 47 10.90 9.79 -2.59
CA LEU A 47 11.35 8.45 -2.19
C LEU A 47 11.15 7.40 -3.28
N VAL A 48 10.19 7.58 -4.21
CA VAL A 48 10.01 6.69 -5.36
C VAL A 48 10.88 7.11 -6.54
N TYR A 49 10.96 8.41 -6.82
CA TYR A 49 11.59 8.98 -8.02
C TYR A 49 12.94 9.66 -7.71
N HIS A 50 13.91 8.89 -7.24
CA HIS A 50 15.34 9.23 -7.24
C HIS A 50 16.15 7.98 -7.56
N ASP A 51 17.26 8.09 -8.29
CA ASP A 51 18.09 6.96 -8.71
C ASP A 51 19.43 6.85 -7.94
N SER A 52 19.76 7.87 -7.14
CA SER A 52 21.04 8.00 -6.45
C SER A 52 20.91 8.89 -5.22
N TRP A 53 21.88 8.82 -4.30
CA TRP A 53 21.94 9.71 -3.13
C TRP A 53 22.06 11.20 -3.50
N PRO A 54 22.91 11.62 -4.45
CA PRO A 54 22.97 13.02 -4.86
C PRO A 54 21.66 13.53 -5.44
N ALA A 55 20.98 12.74 -6.29
CA ALA A 55 19.67 13.09 -6.82
C ALA A 55 18.63 13.24 -5.70
N PHE A 56 18.64 12.34 -4.71
CA PHE A 56 17.78 12.46 -3.53
C PHE A 56 18.06 13.72 -2.72
N VAL A 57 19.33 14.01 -2.39
CA VAL A 57 19.69 15.20 -1.58
C VAL A 57 19.33 16.49 -2.32
N ALA A 58 19.60 16.56 -3.63
CA ALA A 58 19.21 17.70 -4.46
C ALA A 58 17.67 17.87 -4.49
N GLY A 59 16.94 16.77 -4.72
CA GLY A 59 15.48 16.76 -4.70
C GLY A 59 14.91 17.16 -3.35
N LEU A 60 15.50 16.69 -2.25
CA LEU A 60 15.13 17.03 -0.89
C LEU A 60 15.28 18.53 -0.61
N VAL A 61 16.40 19.13 -1.02
CA VAL A 61 16.62 20.58 -0.88
C VAL A 61 15.57 21.36 -1.68
N VAL A 62 15.30 20.96 -2.92
CA VAL A 62 14.28 21.60 -3.77
C VAL A 62 12.90 21.49 -3.13
N VAL A 63 12.50 20.30 -2.68
CA VAL A 63 11.23 20.06 -1.99
C VAL A 63 11.10 20.94 -0.76
N VAL A 64 12.10 20.94 0.13
CA VAL A 64 12.08 21.73 1.38
C VAL A 64 11.97 23.22 1.10
N VAL A 65 12.73 23.74 0.14
CA VAL A 65 12.70 25.17 -0.22
C VAL A 65 11.38 25.54 -0.87
N ALA A 66 10.93 24.79 -1.88
CA ALA A 66 9.68 25.05 -2.59
C ALA A 66 8.48 24.99 -1.63
N ARG A 67 8.44 23.97 -0.76
CA ARG A 67 7.43 23.78 0.29
C ARG A 67 7.46 24.94 1.27
N GLY A 68 8.63 25.30 1.80
CA GLY A 68 8.77 26.40 2.74
C GLY A 68 8.32 27.76 2.17
N VAL A 69 8.65 28.04 0.91
CA VAL A 69 8.23 29.27 0.22
C VAL A 69 6.73 29.28 -0.06
N LEU A 70 6.17 28.16 -0.54
CA LEU A 70 4.74 28.02 -0.81
C LEU A 70 3.90 28.17 0.47
N SER A 71 4.27 27.45 1.54
CA SER A 71 3.60 27.53 2.84
C SER A 71 3.74 28.91 3.47
N ALA A 72 4.89 29.59 3.30
CA ALA A 72 5.03 30.99 3.72
C ALA A 72 4.08 31.92 2.96
N GLY A 73 3.94 31.75 1.63
CA GLY A 73 3.00 32.53 0.82
C GLY A 73 1.54 32.30 1.21
N LEU A 74 1.14 31.03 1.39
CA LEU A 74 -0.21 30.68 1.83
C LEU A 74 -0.50 31.21 3.23
N THR A 75 0.46 31.11 4.16
CA THR A 75 0.37 31.67 5.52
C THR A 75 0.27 33.19 5.49
N ALA A 76 1.14 33.86 4.72
CA ALA A 76 1.19 35.31 4.64
C ALA A 76 -0.09 35.92 4.08
N LEU A 77 -0.73 35.26 3.10
CA LEU A 77 -1.98 35.69 2.49
C LEU A 77 -3.22 35.28 3.31
N SER A 78 -3.05 34.38 4.28
CA SER A 78 -4.11 33.90 5.18
C SER A 78 -4.10 34.61 6.53
N TRP A 79 -3.10 35.48 6.78
CA TRP A 79 -2.93 36.15 8.05
C TRP A 79 -4.10 37.11 8.35
N PRO A 80 -4.67 37.09 9.57
CA PRO A 80 -5.80 37.97 9.92
C PRO A 80 -5.35 39.44 9.98
N ALA A 81 -6.18 40.33 9.40
CA ALA A 81 -5.88 41.76 9.28
C ALA A 81 -5.79 42.47 10.63
N GLU A 82 -6.44 41.94 11.66
CA GLU A 82 -6.52 42.55 12.99
C GLU A 82 -5.25 42.31 13.84
N THR A 83 -4.32 41.48 13.36
CA THR A 83 -3.10 41.12 14.09
C THR A 83 -1.85 41.47 13.29
N PRO A 84 -0.77 41.92 13.94
CA PRO A 84 0.48 42.21 13.24
C PRO A 84 1.04 40.94 12.59
N ARG A 85 1.25 40.99 11.28
CA ARG A 85 1.87 39.91 10.52
C ARG A 85 3.40 40.00 10.63
N PRO A 86 4.11 38.88 10.85
CA PRO A 86 5.56 38.84 10.68
C PRO A 86 5.99 39.27 9.27
N SER A 87 7.23 39.73 9.14
CA SER A 87 7.79 40.06 7.82
C SER A 87 7.83 38.82 6.91
N MET A 88 7.75 39.01 5.60
CA MET A 88 7.80 37.88 4.65
C MET A 88 9.09 37.08 4.79
N ARG A 89 10.23 37.75 5.04
CA ARG A 89 11.52 37.09 5.30
C ARG A 89 11.47 36.15 6.50
N GLN A 90 10.84 36.57 7.59
CA GLN A 90 10.67 35.72 8.78
C GLN A 90 9.76 34.54 8.49
N LEU A 91 8.64 34.75 7.76
CA LEU A 91 7.74 33.66 7.38
C LEU A 91 8.44 32.64 6.48
N VAL A 92 9.18 33.08 5.45
CA VAL A 92 9.92 32.20 4.55
C VAL A 92 10.96 31.38 5.31
N ARG A 93 11.84 32.03 6.08
CA ARG A 93 12.87 31.34 6.86
C ARG A 93 12.25 30.27 7.75
N ARG A 94 11.22 30.65 8.50
CA ARG A 94 10.56 29.77 9.44
C ARG A 94 9.85 28.60 8.75
N ASN A 95 9.15 28.84 7.65
CA ASN A 95 8.44 27.76 6.95
C ASN A 95 9.43 26.81 6.23
N ILE A 96 10.62 27.28 5.84
CA ILE A 96 11.71 26.40 5.37
C ILE A 96 12.24 25.53 6.53
N GLU A 97 12.51 26.12 7.70
CA GLU A 97 12.94 25.37 8.90
C GLU A 97 11.90 24.31 9.29
N VAL A 98 10.61 24.66 9.23
CA VAL A 98 9.52 23.72 9.52
C VAL A 98 9.35 22.68 8.43
N ALA A 99 9.50 23.02 7.15
CA ALA A 99 9.43 22.05 6.06
C ALA A 99 10.56 21.01 6.18
N ALA A 100 11.77 21.44 6.54
CA ALA A 100 12.89 20.53 6.83
C ALA A 100 12.57 19.61 8.01
N LEU A 101 12.05 20.16 9.11
CA LEU A 101 11.67 19.38 10.29
C LEU A 101 10.53 18.40 9.99
N ALA A 102 9.48 18.85 9.31
CA ALA A 102 8.35 18.03 8.91
C ALA A 102 8.82 16.87 8.03
N THR A 103 9.75 17.14 7.10
CA THR A 103 10.33 16.10 6.24
C THR A 103 10.98 14.99 7.07
N VAL A 104 11.80 15.32 8.07
CA VAL A 104 12.41 14.33 8.97
C VAL A 104 11.36 13.53 9.76
N ILE A 105 10.34 14.21 10.30
CA ILE A 105 9.29 13.57 11.10
C ILE A 105 8.42 12.62 10.26
N ILE A 106 8.15 13.00 9.01
CA ILE A 106 7.23 12.29 8.12
C ILE A 106 7.94 11.19 7.32
N SER A 107 9.26 11.29 7.12
CA SER A 107 10.06 10.34 6.31
C SER A 107 9.75 8.87 6.63
N PRO A 108 9.71 8.42 7.90
CA PRO A 108 9.47 7.01 8.20
C PRO A 108 8.12 6.51 7.68
N TRP A 109 7.10 7.38 7.69
CA TRP A 109 5.77 7.07 7.20
C TRP A 109 5.68 7.11 5.68
N ALA A 110 6.40 8.02 5.05
CA ALA A 110 6.54 8.04 3.60
C ALA A 110 7.27 6.77 3.11
N ALA A 111 8.33 6.33 3.81
CA ALA A 111 9.01 5.07 3.55
C ALA A 111 8.08 3.86 3.74
N ILE A 112 7.29 3.81 4.82
CA ILE A 112 6.27 2.78 5.00
C ILE A 112 5.22 2.79 3.87
N SER A 113 4.88 3.95 3.31
CA SER A 113 4.03 4.06 2.11
C SER A 113 4.70 3.51 0.84
N VAL A 114 6.03 3.59 0.75
CA VAL A 114 6.82 2.91 -0.29
C VAL A 114 6.82 1.40 -0.08
N ALA A 115 6.98 0.90 1.16
CA ALA A 115 6.82 -0.52 1.46
C ALA A 115 5.42 -1.03 1.11
N PHE A 116 4.37 -0.29 1.48
CA PHE A 116 3.00 -0.54 1.01
C PHE A 116 2.94 -0.67 -0.52
N SER A 117 3.64 0.18 -1.26
CA SER A 117 3.64 0.13 -2.72
C SER A 117 4.37 -1.10 -3.25
N ALA A 118 5.41 -1.58 -2.55
CA ALA A 118 6.13 -2.79 -2.90
C ALA A 118 5.30 -4.07 -2.69
N VAL A 119 4.52 -4.18 -1.60
CA VAL A 119 3.80 -5.43 -1.26
C VAL A 119 2.27 -5.34 -1.37
N ALA A 120 1.69 -4.16 -1.54
CA ALA A 120 0.25 -3.92 -1.60
C ALA A 120 -0.55 -4.50 -0.41
N LEU A 121 -0.12 -4.19 0.81
CA LEU A 121 -0.81 -4.56 2.06
C LEU A 121 -1.41 -3.31 2.74
N SER A 122 -2.73 -3.27 2.89
CA SER A 122 -3.54 -2.13 3.33
C SER A 122 -3.15 -1.65 4.72
N TRP A 123 -2.67 -2.56 5.54
CA TRP A 123 -2.21 -2.25 6.88
C TRP A 123 -1.02 -1.28 6.87
N TYR A 124 -0.10 -1.40 5.90
CA TYR A 124 0.97 -0.41 5.74
C TYR A 124 0.43 0.94 5.24
N LEU A 125 -0.61 0.94 4.40
CA LEU A 125 -1.30 2.18 4.00
C LEU A 125 -1.85 2.90 5.23
N PHE A 126 -2.65 2.24 6.07
CA PHE A 126 -3.19 2.87 7.27
C PHE A 126 -2.11 3.28 8.26
N ALA A 127 -1.09 2.43 8.45
CA ALA A 127 0.07 2.76 9.28
C ALA A 127 0.78 4.03 8.79
N SER A 128 0.86 4.26 7.47
CA SER A 128 1.48 5.47 6.91
C SER A 128 0.61 6.74 7.00
N VAL A 129 -0.71 6.62 7.18
CA VAL A 129 -1.66 7.74 7.10
C VAL A 129 -2.17 8.20 8.48
N ILE A 130 -2.51 7.27 9.38
CA ILE A 130 -3.04 7.60 10.72
C ILE A 130 -2.12 8.56 11.50
N PRO A 131 -0.79 8.35 11.52
CA PRO A 131 0.16 9.28 12.14
C PRO A 131 0.03 10.72 11.66
N LEU A 132 -0.28 10.93 10.37
CA LEU A 132 -0.41 12.25 9.78
C LEU A 132 -1.59 13.01 10.38
N LEU A 133 -2.72 12.32 10.63
CA LEU A 133 -3.88 12.89 11.31
C LEU A 133 -3.55 13.35 12.74
N VAL A 134 -2.70 12.59 13.45
CA VAL A 134 -2.29 12.89 14.82
C VAL A 134 -1.37 14.11 14.88
N ILE A 135 -0.38 14.19 13.99
CA ILE A 135 0.63 15.27 14.02
C ILE A 135 0.16 16.56 13.34
N ALA A 136 -0.85 16.51 12.47
CA ALA A 136 -1.34 17.66 11.71
C ALA A 136 -1.65 18.91 12.52
N PRO A 137 -2.48 18.86 13.58
CA PRO A 137 -2.80 20.07 14.34
C PRO A 137 -1.57 20.67 15.07
N PHE A 138 -0.51 19.90 15.25
CA PHE A 138 0.74 20.35 15.88
C PHE A 138 1.70 20.99 14.87
N LEU A 139 1.97 20.32 13.74
CA LEU A 139 2.89 20.81 12.72
C LEU A 139 2.37 22.07 12.00
N LEU A 140 1.05 22.17 11.82
CA LEU A 140 0.42 23.38 11.30
C LEU A 140 0.78 24.65 12.11
N ARG A 141 0.81 24.55 13.45
CA ARG A 141 1.20 25.67 14.33
C ARG A 141 2.65 26.08 14.15
N ALA A 142 3.50 25.15 13.72
CA ALA A 142 4.95 25.34 13.61
C ALA A 142 5.33 26.40 12.58
N GLY A 143 4.51 26.66 11.55
CA GLY A 143 4.71 27.76 10.60
C GLY A 143 4.11 29.10 11.01
N VAL A 144 3.24 29.10 12.03
CA VAL A 144 2.41 30.26 12.39
C VAL A 144 2.80 30.89 13.74
N THR A 145 2.89 30.12 14.84
CA THR A 145 3.16 30.65 16.21
C THR A 145 4.55 30.31 16.79
N ALA A 146 5.30 31.24 17.38
CA ALA A 146 6.68 30.98 17.85
C ALA A 146 6.79 29.84 18.89
N HIS A 147 5.80 29.70 19.78
CA HIS A 147 5.75 28.67 20.84
C HIS A 147 4.93 27.43 20.43
N TRP A 148 4.98 27.05 19.15
CA TRP A 148 4.21 25.94 18.59
C TRP A 148 4.46 24.58 19.26
N TRP A 149 5.63 24.43 19.88
CA TRP A 149 6.04 23.19 20.55
C TRP A 149 5.41 23.00 21.93
N LYS A 150 4.81 24.06 22.49
CA LYS A 150 4.14 24.04 23.80
C LYS A 150 2.63 23.97 23.69
N GLY A 151 2.02 23.24 24.62
CA GLY A 151 0.58 23.14 24.82
C GLY A 151 -0.16 22.42 23.71
N LEU A 152 -1.38 21.99 24.02
CA LEU A 152 -2.26 21.29 23.08
C LEU A 152 -2.77 22.25 22.00
N PRO A 153 -2.91 21.79 20.75
CA PRO A 153 -3.62 22.55 19.72
C PRO A 153 -5.09 22.68 20.08
N SER A 154 -5.75 23.72 19.54
CA SER A 154 -7.19 23.88 19.74
C SER A 154 -7.96 22.77 19.02
N VAL A 155 -9.15 22.44 19.53
CA VAL A 155 -10.07 21.49 18.88
C VAL A 155 -10.41 21.96 17.46
N GLN A 156 -10.48 23.28 17.23
CA GLN A 156 -10.71 23.84 15.91
C GLN A 156 -9.58 23.49 14.92
N LEU A 157 -8.31 23.53 15.35
CA LEU A 157 -7.20 23.12 14.50
C LEU A 157 -7.27 21.62 14.16
N LEU A 158 -7.57 20.78 15.15
CA LEU A 158 -7.78 19.35 14.92
C LEU A 158 -8.90 19.10 13.89
N LEU A 159 -10.06 19.75 14.07
CA LEU A 159 -11.19 19.60 13.16
C LEU A 159 -10.86 20.06 11.74
N TRP A 160 -10.17 21.19 11.57
CA TRP A 160 -9.78 21.65 10.24
C TRP A 160 -8.74 20.75 9.57
N SER A 161 -7.82 20.16 10.34
CA SER A 161 -6.90 19.13 9.82
C SER A 161 -7.65 17.91 9.31
N VAL A 162 -8.62 17.41 10.07
CA VAL A 162 -9.49 16.30 9.64
C VAL A 162 -10.31 16.70 8.41
N VAL A 163 -10.87 17.90 8.36
CA VAL A 163 -11.59 18.39 7.16
C VAL A 163 -10.67 18.43 5.95
N ASN A 164 -9.41 18.87 6.07
CA ASN A 164 -8.50 18.85 4.93
C ASN A 164 -8.21 17.43 4.44
N PHE A 165 -7.99 16.49 5.36
CA PHE A 165 -7.88 15.06 5.04
C PHE A 165 -9.09 14.55 4.24
N LEU A 166 -10.30 14.89 4.67
CA LEU A 166 -11.53 14.51 3.97
C LEU A 166 -11.65 15.17 2.59
N VAL A 167 -11.28 16.45 2.48
CA VAL A 167 -11.31 17.20 1.21
C VAL A 167 -10.35 16.59 0.19
N ILE A 168 -9.10 16.29 0.56
CA ILE A 168 -8.12 15.69 -0.38
C ILE A 168 -8.46 14.24 -0.72
N THR A 169 -9.06 13.49 0.21
CA THR A 169 -9.58 12.14 -0.04
C THR A 169 -10.72 12.18 -1.06
N ALA A 170 -11.70 13.06 -0.85
CA ALA A 170 -12.83 13.23 -1.76
C ALA A 170 -12.38 13.77 -3.13
N ALA A 171 -11.46 14.74 -3.16
CA ALA A 171 -10.90 15.28 -4.39
C ALA A 171 -10.20 14.19 -5.22
N GLY A 172 -9.38 13.35 -4.58
CA GLY A 172 -8.77 12.19 -5.24
C GLY A 172 -9.81 11.25 -5.83
N ALA A 173 -10.87 10.94 -5.09
CA ALA A 173 -11.97 10.10 -5.57
C ALA A 173 -12.73 10.70 -6.76
N VAL A 174 -12.96 12.02 -6.77
CA VAL A 174 -13.59 12.73 -7.89
C VAL A 174 -12.68 12.73 -9.11
N ILE A 175 -11.38 13.01 -8.94
CA ILE A 175 -10.38 13.02 -10.02
C ILE A 175 -10.38 11.69 -10.79
N VAL A 176 -10.38 10.56 -10.07
CA VAL A 176 -10.38 9.23 -10.72
C VAL A 176 -11.73 8.85 -11.32
N SER A 177 -12.79 9.61 -11.02
CA SER A 177 -14.16 9.38 -11.52
C SER A 177 -14.53 10.25 -12.73
N VAL A 178 -13.73 11.28 -13.06
CA VAL A 178 -14.02 12.20 -14.17
C VAL A 178 -13.12 11.93 -15.39
N PRO A 179 -13.55 12.36 -16.60
CA PRO A 179 -12.74 12.26 -17.80
C PRO A 179 -11.40 13.00 -17.66
N GLN A 180 -10.39 12.57 -18.43
CA GLN A 180 -8.98 12.91 -18.21
C GLN A 180 -8.69 14.42 -18.07
N TRP A 181 -9.05 15.26 -19.04
CA TRP A 181 -8.75 16.70 -18.96
C TRP A 181 -9.64 17.46 -17.97
N TRP A 182 -10.79 16.92 -17.57
CA TRP A 182 -11.61 17.47 -16.48
C TRP A 182 -10.93 17.34 -15.10
N ARG A 183 -9.89 16.51 -14.99
CA ARG A 183 -9.13 16.35 -13.75
C ARG A 183 -8.37 17.62 -13.38
N VAL A 184 -7.91 18.40 -14.37
CA VAL A 184 -7.17 19.66 -14.15
C VAL A 184 -8.04 20.71 -13.42
N PRO A 185 -9.24 21.09 -13.91
CA PRO A 185 -10.09 22.02 -13.17
C PRO A 185 -10.56 21.47 -11.83
N VAL A 186 -10.79 20.15 -11.69
CA VAL A 186 -11.12 19.53 -10.39
C VAL A 186 -9.96 19.68 -9.39
N ALA A 187 -8.72 19.44 -9.82
CA ALA A 187 -7.53 19.67 -8.98
C ALA A 187 -7.42 21.15 -8.57
N GLY A 188 -7.72 22.09 -9.48
CA GLY A 188 -7.80 23.51 -9.18
C GLY A 188 -8.85 23.85 -8.12
N LEU A 189 -10.06 23.30 -8.22
CA LEU A 189 -11.12 23.47 -7.22
C LEU A 189 -10.72 22.89 -5.85
N ALA A 190 -10.06 21.73 -5.83
CA ALA A 190 -9.52 21.17 -4.60
C ALA A 190 -8.44 22.09 -3.99
N GLY A 191 -7.58 22.68 -4.83
CA GLY A 191 -6.62 23.68 -4.41
C GLY A 191 -7.23 24.98 -3.87
N VAL A 192 -8.37 25.43 -4.43
CA VAL A 192 -9.17 26.54 -3.86
C VAL A 192 -9.66 26.16 -2.47
N ALA A 193 -10.20 24.96 -2.29
CA ALA A 193 -10.66 24.46 -0.99
C ALA A 193 -9.50 24.38 0.03
N ASN A 194 -8.33 23.89 -0.39
CA ASN A 194 -7.11 23.93 0.43
C ASN A 194 -6.74 25.36 0.84
N GLY A 195 -6.81 26.33 -0.09
CA GLY A 195 -6.57 27.72 0.23
C GLY A 195 -7.52 28.26 1.32
N LEU A 196 -8.81 27.96 1.20
CA LEU A 196 -9.80 28.32 2.23
C LEU A 196 -9.48 27.67 3.59
N LEU A 197 -9.01 26.42 3.58
CA LEU A 197 -8.58 25.72 4.79
C LEU A 197 -7.29 26.31 5.38
N TRP A 198 -6.34 26.75 4.56
CA TRP A 198 -5.19 27.54 5.01
C TRP A 198 -5.63 28.81 5.72
N ARG A 199 -6.64 29.51 5.19
CA ARG A 199 -7.20 30.71 5.85
C ARG A 199 -7.79 30.39 7.21
N THR A 200 -8.66 29.39 7.30
CA THR A 200 -9.33 29.06 8.58
C THR A 200 -8.34 28.56 9.62
N THR A 201 -7.36 27.76 9.20
CA THR A 201 -6.34 27.18 10.09
C THR A 201 -5.34 28.21 10.59
N VAL A 202 -4.86 29.13 9.72
CA VAL A 202 -3.97 30.23 10.13
C VAL A 202 -4.69 31.18 11.10
N ILE A 203 -5.94 31.56 10.80
CA ILE A 203 -6.73 32.40 11.71
C ILE A 203 -6.92 31.71 13.07
N ALA A 204 -7.28 30.42 13.07
CA ALA A 204 -7.44 29.64 14.30
C ALA A 204 -6.13 29.51 15.09
N ALA A 205 -4.98 29.38 14.42
CA ALA A 205 -3.68 29.30 15.06
C ALA A 205 -3.21 30.65 15.63
N VAL A 206 -3.44 31.76 14.92
CA VAL A 206 -3.06 33.11 15.36
C VAL A 206 -3.93 33.58 16.54
N ARG A 207 -5.25 33.35 16.49
CA ARG A 207 -6.20 33.80 17.53
C ARG A 207 -6.19 32.93 18.80
N HIS A 208 -5.43 31.84 18.82
CA HIS A 208 -5.36 30.96 19.99
C HIS A 208 -4.37 31.51 21.03
N GLU A 209 -4.85 32.43 21.87
CA GLU A 209 -3.99 33.19 22.79
C GLU A 209 -3.38 32.38 23.95
N ARG A 210 -4.07 31.34 24.44
CA ARG A 210 -3.61 30.53 25.60
C ARG A 210 -3.92 29.04 25.42
N PRO A 211 -2.95 28.23 24.95
CA PRO A 211 -3.17 26.79 24.83
C PRO A 211 -3.28 26.11 26.20
N ARG A 212 -4.08 25.04 26.26
CA ARG A 212 -4.07 24.14 27.43
C ARG A 212 -2.66 23.55 27.57
N TRP A 213 -2.18 23.45 28.80
CA TRP A 213 -0.82 22.99 29.11
C TRP A 213 0.28 23.84 28.44
N ALA A 214 0.12 25.17 28.46
CA ALA A 214 1.03 26.12 27.81
C ALA A 214 2.52 26.00 28.23
N ALA A 215 2.84 25.35 29.35
CA ALA A 215 4.22 25.10 29.78
C ALA A 215 4.79 23.76 29.29
N VAL A 216 3.92 22.81 28.91
CA VAL A 216 4.32 21.43 28.59
C VAL A 216 4.76 21.34 27.12
N PRO A 217 5.91 20.69 26.80
CA PRO A 217 6.36 20.46 25.43
C PRO A 217 5.57 19.32 24.77
N VAL A 218 4.26 19.53 24.58
CA VAL A 218 3.36 18.49 24.06
C VAL A 218 3.76 18.06 22.65
N THR A 219 4.16 18.99 21.78
CA THR A 219 4.46 18.65 20.39
C THR A 219 5.67 17.71 20.25
N PRO A 220 6.83 17.96 20.89
CA PRO A 220 7.92 16.97 20.89
C PRO A 220 7.52 15.60 21.41
N VAL A 221 6.72 15.53 22.50
CA VAL A 221 6.24 14.25 23.03
C VAL A 221 5.38 13.51 22.00
N VAL A 222 4.42 14.19 21.38
CA VAL A 222 3.58 13.61 20.32
C VAL A 222 4.41 13.17 19.12
N ILE A 223 5.41 13.96 18.70
CA ILE A 223 6.33 13.58 17.62
C ILE A 223 7.07 12.30 17.98
N ILE A 224 7.67 12.21 19.17
CA ILE A 224 8.42 11.02 19.61
C ILE A 224 7.51 9.79 19.67
N LEU A 225 6.33 9.93 20.29
CA LEU A 225 5.35 8.84 20.37
C LEU A 225 4.90 8.39 18.97
N THR A 226 4.71 9.34 18.06
CA THR A 226 4.37 9.04 16.67
C THR A 226 5.54 8.36 15.97
N MET A 227 6.77 8.85 16.05
CA MET A 227 7.92 8.18 15.42
C MET A 227 8.13 6.76 15.96
N ALA A 228 7.89 6.53 17.26
CA ALA A 228 7.94 5.19 17.84
C ALA A 228 6.92 4.23 17.21
N THR A 229 5.74 4.72 16.78
CA THR A 229 4.77 3.85 16.10
C THR A 229 5.23 3.41 14.71
N ALA A 230 6.15 4.13 14.05
CA ALA A 230 6.72 3.68 12.77
C ALA A 230 7.56 2.42 12.94
N VAL A 231 8.33 2.35 14.02
CA VAL A 231 9.11 1.17 14.40
C VAL A 231 8.19 0.03 14.87
N ALA A 232 7.10 0.33 15.58
CA ALA A 232 6.14 -0.66 16.03
C ALA A 232 5.21 -1.19 14.92
N ALA A 233 5.07 -0.45 13.81
CA ALA A 233 4.08 -0.73 12.77
C ALA A 233 4.19 -2.17 12.21
N PRO A 234 5.36 -2.68 11.77
CA PRO A 234 5.40 -4.03 11.20
C PRO A 234 4.95 -5.13 12.18
N SER A 235 5.23 -4.96 13.48
CA SER A 235 4.77 -5.89 14.53
C SER A 235 3.24 -5.82 14.72
N LEU A 236 2.67 -4.61 14.77
CA LEU A 236 1.22 -4.41 14.88
C LEU A 236 0.48 -4.98 13.66
N ILE A 237 1.06 -4.83 12.47
CA ILE A 237 0.51 -5.33 11.21
C ILE A 237 0.48 -6.86 11.19
N SER A 238 1.56 -7.52 11.61
CA SER A 238 1.60 -8.98 11.71
C SER A 238 0.45 -9.51 12.59
N VAL A 239 0.29 -8.94 13.80
CA VAL A 239 -0.81 -9.29 14.72
C VAL A 239 -2.18 -9.02 14.09
N ALA A 240 -2.38 -7.84 13.49
CA ALA A 240 -3.66 -7.44 12.92
C ALA A 240 -4.06 -8.26 11.67
N SER A 241 -3.08 -8.80 10.94
CA SER A 241 -3.30 -9.66 9.77
C SER A 241 -3.66 -11.11 10.12
N GLY A 242 -3.64 -11.47 11.42
CA GLY A 242 -4.04 -12.80 11.88
C GLY A 242 -3.11 -13.93 11.45
N THR A 243 -1.86 -13.61 11.08
CA THR A 243 -0.80 -14.58 10.76
C THR A 243 -0.32 -15.34 12.00
N THR A 244 -0.56 -14.78 13.19
CA THR A 244 -0.18 -15.38 14.47
C THR A 244 -1.21 -16.43 14.91
N GLY A 245 -1.10 -17.66 14.43
CA GLY A 245 -1.96 -18.77 14.84
C GLY A 245 -1.82 -20.01 13.96
N ARG A 246 -2.32 -21.16 14.43
CA ARG A 246 -2.33 -22.40 13.63
C ARG A 246 -3.34 -22.26 12.49
N TRP A 247 -2.84 -22.22 11.25
CA TRP A 247 -3.68 -22.10 10.06
C TRP A 247 -4.38 -23.43 9.77
N ARG A 248 -5.70 -23.48 10.00
CA ARG A 248 -6.55 -24.67 9.86
C ARG A 248 -7.88 -24.32 9.20
N PRO A 249 -7.89 -24.10 7.89
CA PRO A 249 -9.12 -23.74 7.20
C PRO A 249 -10.09 -24.94 7.13
N PRO A 250 -11.42 -24.73 7.08
CA PRO A 250 -12.42 -25.81 7.04
C PRO A 250 -12.19 -26.84 5.92
N VAL A 251 -11.61 -26.42 4.79
CA VAL A 251 -11.29 -27.30 3.66
C VAL A 251 -10.29 -28.41 4.01
N THR A 252 -9.48 -28.26 5.06
CA THR A 252 -8.57 -29.31 5.52
C THR A 252 -9.12 -30.09 6.72
N ALA A 253 -10.06 -29.50 7.46
CA ALA A 253 -10.70 -30.12 8.62
C ALA A 253 -11.90 -31.00 8.25
N GLU A 254 -12.50 -30.82 7.07
CA GLU A 254 -13.73 -31.49 6.65
C GLU A 254 -13.56 -32.24 5.31
N PRO A 255 -14.28 -33.36 5.11
CA PRO A 255 -14.32 -34.05 3.82
C PRO A 255 -14.80 -33.14 2.69
N LEU A 256 -14.18 -33.24 1.50
CA LEU A 256 -14.67 -32.49 0.34
C LEU A 256 -16.02 -33.06 -0.13
N PRO A 257 -16.97 -32.21 -0.55
CA PRO A 257 -18.21 -32.70 -1.17
C PRO A 257 -17.93 -33.63 -2.36
N ALA A 258 -18.77 -34.65 -2.54
CA ALA A 258 -18.64 -35.61 -3.64
C ALA A 258 -18.71 -34.93 -5.03
N THR A 259 -19.41 -33.81 -5.12
CA THR A 259 -19.56 -32.99 -6.32
C THR A 259 -18.27 -32.27 -6.75
N VAL A 260 -17.24 -32.20 -5.90
CA VAL A 260 -15.96 -31.57 -6.25
C VAL A 260 -15.10 -32.59 -7.03
N PRO A 261 -14.79 -32.33 -8.33
CA PRO A 261 -14.05 -33.27 -9.17
C PRO A 261 -12.53 -33.20 -8.99
N TYR A 262 -12.04 -32.25 -8.20
CA TYR A 262 -10.61 -31.98 -8.03
C TYR A 262 -9.99 -32.71 -6.83
N ALA A 263 -8.67 -32.90 -6.87
CA ALA A 263 -7.85 -32.93 -5.67
C ALA A 263 -7.43 -31.48 -5.32
N VAL A 264 -7.28 -31.14 -4.04
CA VAL A 264 -7.14 -29.75 -3.59
C VAL A 264 -5.83 -29.55 -2.84
N ILE A 265 -5.03 -28.56 -3.24
CA ILE A 265 -3.89 -28.08 -2.45
C ILE A 265 -4.23 -26.72 -1.87
N VAL A 266 -4.02 -26.55 -0.56
CA VAL A 266 -4.27 -25.29 0.15
C VAL A 266 -2.93 -24.67 0.56
N LEU A 267 -2.71 -23.42 0.17
CA LEU A 267 -1.50 -22.63 0.40
C LEU A 267 -1.79 -21.51 1.40
N ALA A 268 -1.06 -21.51 2.51
CA ALA A 268 -1.10 -20.46 3.50
C ALA A 268 -0.27 -19.24 3.07
N GLY A 269 -0.46 -18.12 3.76
CA GLY A 269 0.24 -16.86 3.49
C GLY A 269 1.58 -16.72 4.19
N PHE A 270 2.18 -15.54 4.04
CA PHE A 270 3.43 -15.14 4.68
C PHE A 270 3.34 -15.22 6.21
N GLU A 271 4.45 -15.59 6.85
CA GLU A 271 4.59 -15.80 8.31
C GLU A 271 3.65 -16.88 8.90
N SER A 272 3.07 -17.74 8.06
CA SER A 272 2.26 -18.86 8.52
C SER A 272 3.12 -20.07 8.93
N GLY A 273 2.59 -20.92 9.81
CA GLY A 273 3.19 -22.20 10.17
C GLY A 273 2.20 -23.35 10.11
N TRP A 274 2.70 -24.56 9.87
CA TRP A 274 1.92 -25.79 9.84
C TRP A 274 2.63 -26.93 10.58
N ASP A 275 1.88 -27.59 11.46
CA ASP A 275 2.36 -28.63 12.39
C ASP A 275 2.40 -30.05 11.78
N GLY A 276 2.09 -30.20 10.49
CA GLY A 276 2.12 -31.49 9.81
C GLY A 276 0.82 -32.30 9.94
N GLN A 277 -0.24 -31.74 10.53
CA GLN A 277 -1.51 -32.44 10.66
C GLN A 277 -2.14 -32.77 9.31
N LEU A 278 -2.48 -34.05 9.14
CA LEU A 278 -3.09 -34.55 7.90
C LEU A 278 -4.52 -34.01 7.71
N PRO A 279 -4.91 -33.64 6.48
CA PRO A 279 -6.28 -33.29 6.17
C PRO A 279 -7.26 -34.44 6.39
N ALA A 280 -8.52 -34.10 6.66
CA ALA A 280 -9.60 -35.08 6.84
C ALA A 280 -9.94 -35.87 5.56
N ASP A 281 -9.67 -35.31 4.37
CA ASP A 281 -9.89 -35.95 3.08
C ASP A 281 -8.56 -36.29 2.39
N PRO A 282 -8.34 -37.52 1.91
CA PRO A 282 -7.11 -37.89 1.19
C PRO A 282 -6.89 -37.15 -0.14
N ARG A 283 -7.95 -36.53 -0.69
CA ARG A 283 -7.89 -35.66 -1.88
C ARG A 283 -7.36 -34.26 -1.57
N VAL A 284 -7.25 -33.90 -0.29
CA VAL A 284 -6.75 -32.59 0.16
C VAL A 284 -5.28 -32.74 0.59
N ALA A 285 -4.48 -31.73 0.30
CA ALA A 285 -3.12 -31.59 0.82
C ALA A 285 -2.87 -30.14 1.28
N HIS A 286 -2.12 -30.01 2.38
CA HIS A 286 -1.50 -28.75 2.73
C HIS A 286 -0.25 -28.57 1.86
N PHE A 287 -0.08 -27.38 1.29
CA PHE A 287 1.20 -27.01 0.71
C PHE A 287 2.22 -26.80 1.82
N SER A 288 3.39 -27.40 1.64
CA SER A 288 4.53 -27.20 2.51
C SER A 288 5.60 -26.34 1.83
N TYR A 289 5.96 -25.24 2.49
CA TYR A 289 7.12 -24.43 2.13
C TYR A 289 8.46 -25.12 2.45
N ALA A 290 8.45 -26.19 3.27
CA ALA A 290 9.60 -27.06 3.53
C ALA A 290 9.73 -28.21 2.49
N GLY A 291 8.73 -28.37 1.62
CA GLY A 291 8.73 -29.39 0.58
C GLY A 291 8.05 -30.70 0.99
N VAL A 292 8.47 -31.80 0.37
CA VAL A 292 7.86 -33.13 0.55
C VAL A 292 8.90 -34.19 0.91
N THR A 293 8.45 -35.25 1.58
CA THR A 293 9.22 -36.48 1.76
C THR A 293 9.40 -37.22 0.43
N ARG A 294 10.27 -38.23 0.41
CA ARG A 294 10.44 -39.13 -0.75
C ARG A 294 9.14 -39.79 -1.20
N ASP A 295 8.24 -40.07 -0.26
CA ASP A 295 6.91 -40.64 -0.53
C ASP A 295 5.86 -39.60 -0.97
N GLY A 296 6.28 -38.35 -1.18
CA GLY A 296 5.41 -37.26 -1.63
C GLY A 296 4.49 -36.70 -0.54
N ARG A 297 4.81 -36.90 0.75
CA ARG A 297 4.04 -36.30 1.86
C ARG A 297 4.59 -34.91 2.20
N PRO A 298 3.75 -33.86 2.31
CA PRO A 298 4.20 -32.53 2.72
C PRO A 298 4.84 -32.53 4.12
N LEU A 299 5.93 -31.78 4.29
CA LEU A 299 6.64 -31.64 5.56
C LEU A 299 6.04 -30.51 6.42
N PRO A 300 5.99 -30.63 7.76
CA PRO A 300 5.68 -29.48 8.62
C PRO A 300 6.67 -28.34 8.37
N TYR A 301 6.25 -27.10 8.60
CA TYR A 301 7.10 -25.93 8.42
C TYR A 301 6.78 -24.82 9.43
N ALA A 302 7.81 -24.02 9.73
CA ALA A 302 7.72 -22.85 10.59
C ALA A 302 7.63 -21.55 9.73
N PRO A 303 7.22 -20.41 10.32
CA PRO A 303 7.05 -19.13 9.60
C PRO A 303 8.20 -18.74 8.67
N GLU A 304 9.44 -19.00 9.06
CA GLU A 304 10.65 -18.66 8.32
C GLU A 304 10.72 -19.35 6.95
N ALA A 305 10.05 -20.51 6.80
CA ALA A 305 9.98 -21.20 5.51
C ALA A 305 9.22 -20.40 4.45
N THR A 306 8.37 -19.45 4.85
CA THR A 306 7.62 -18.56 3.94
C THR A 306 8.48 -17.42 3.39
N HIS A 307 9.67 -17.15 3.95
CA HIS A 307 10.53 -16.04 3.48
C HIS A 307 11.24 -16.34 2.15
N ARG A 308 10.98 -17.50 1.54
CA ARG A 308 11.63 -17.99 0.32
C ARG A 308 11.16 -17.22 -0.92
N SER A 309 11.93 -17.31 -2.00
CA SER A 309 11.55 -16.66 -3.25
C SER A 309 10.31 -17.32 -3.86
N LEU A 310 9.48 -16.54 -4.53
CA LEU A 310 8.25 -17.04 -5.18
C LEU A 310 8.55 -18.12 -6.23
N ASP A 311 9.68 -18.00 -6.92
CA ASP A 311 10.18 -19.00 -7.86
C ASP A 311 10.45 -20.35 -7.20
N SER A 312 11.15 -20.31 -6.06
CA SER A 312 11.51 -21.49 -5.32
C SER A 312 10.28 -22.11 -4.63
N SER A 313 9.29 -21.31 -4.25
CA SER A 313 7.99 -21.79 -3.72
C SER A 313 7.14 -22.39 -4.84
N ALA A 314 7.14 -21.81 -6.04
CA ALA A 314 6.44 -22.35 -7.21
C ALA A 314 7.01 -23.71 -7.66
N ALA A 315 8.34 -23.89 -7.59
CA ALA A 315 8.97 -25.18 -7.87
C ALA A 315 8.58 -26.26 -6.85
N LEU A 316 8.51 -25.92 -5.56
CA LEU A 316 7.99 -26.83 -4.53
C LEU A 316 6.51 -27.15 -4.74
N LEU A 317 5.72 -26.18 -5.19
CA LEU A 317 4.31 -26.39 -5.52
C LEU A 317 4.18 -27.36 -6.70
N ALA A 318 5.03 -27.25 -7.72
CA ALA A 318 5.04 -28.18 -8.85
C ALA A 318 5.22 -29.63 -8.40
N ALA A 319 6.22 -29.90 -7.56
CA ALA A 319 6.47 -31.24 -7.02
C ALA A 319 5.27 -31.77 -6.22
N GLN A 320 4.60 -30.90 -5.45
CA GLN A 320 3.44 -31.25 -4.63
C GLN A 320 2.17 -31.49 -5.45
N VAL A 321 1.95 -30.69 -6.50
CA VAL A 321 0.88 -30.88 -7.49
C VAL A 321 1.04 -32.24 -8.15
N ASP A 322 2.24 -32.58 -8.62
CA ASP A 322 2.51 -33.85 -9.28
C ASP A 322 2.33 -35.04 -8.35
N ALA A 323 2.81 -34.94 -7.10
CA ALA A 323 2.63 -35.98 -6.09
C ALA A 323 1.14 -36.22 -5.79
N LEU A 324 0.35 -35.16 -5.61
CA LEU A 324 -1.08 -35.28 -5.35
C LEU A 324 -1.84 -35.83 -6.56
N HIS A 325 -1.51 -35.35 -7.76
CA HIS A 325 -2.12 -35.81 -9.00
C HIS A 325 -1.84 -37.30 -9.25
N ARG A 326 -0.59 -37.76 -9.06
CA ARG A 326 -0.24 -39.18 -9.19
C ARG A 326 -1.01 -40.05 -8.20
N ARG A 327 -1.11 -39.61 -6.94
CA ARG A 327 -1.80 -40.35 -5.86
C ARG A 327 -3.30 -40.46 -6.08
N THR A 328 -3.94 -39.38 -6.55
CA THR A 328 -5.41 -39.30 -6.64
C THR A 328 -5.96 -39.56 -8.03
N ARG A 329 -5.11 -39.48 -9.07
CA ARG A 329 -5.48 -39.53 -10.50
C ARG A 329 -6.54 -38.49 -10.89
N ARG A 330 -6.63 -37.39 -10.13
CA ARG A 330 -7.60 -36.30 -10.33
C ARG A 330 -6.91 -35.01 -10.76
N PRO A 331 -7.56 -34.16 -11.56
CA PRO A 331 -7.08 -32.81 -11.79
C PRO A 331 -6.97 -32.05 -10.47
N VAL A 332 -6.03 -31.11 -10.40
CA VAL A 332 -5.73 -30.38 -9.16
C VAL A 332 -6.39 -29.00 -9.16
N ALA A 333 -6.90 -28.59 -8.01
CA ALA A 333 -7.34 -27.24 -7.71
C ALA A 333 -6.43 -26.62 -6.64
N LEU A 334 -6.06 -25.37 -6.83
CA LEU A 334 -5.18 -24.62 -5.92
C LEU A 334 -5.97 -23.54 -5.19
N LEU A 335 -5.88 -23.50 -3.86
CA LEU A 335 -6.49 -22.49 -3.01
C LEU A 335 -5.37 -21.78 -2.27
N GLY A 336 -5.15 -20.49 -2.50
CA GLY A 336 -4.01 -19.78 -1.89
C GLY A 336 -4.44 -18.48 -1.22
N GLU A 337 -3.94 -18.24 -0.01
CA GLU A 337 -4.20 -17.02 0.76
C GLU A 337 -2.96 -16.11 0.83
N SER A 338 -3.13 -14.80 0.61
CA SER A 338 -2.03 -13.82 0.68
C SER A 338 -0.85 -14.22 -0.22
N GLU A 339 0.36 -14.45 0.33
CA GLU A 339 1.51 -15.01 -0.40
C GLU A 339 1.16 -16.28 -1.18
N GLY A 340 0.37 -17.20 -0.61
CA GLY A 340 -0.02 -18.43 -1.29
C GLY A 340 -0.74 -18.18 -2.62
N ALA A 341 -1.47 -17.07 -2.74
CA ALA A 341 -2.07 -16.66 -4.02
C ALA A 341 -1.01 -16.22 -5.04
N LEU A 342 0.06 -15.56 -4.60
CA LEU A 342 1.19 -15.20 -5.46
C LEU A 342 1.95 -16.45 -5.91
N VAL A 343 2.23 -17.41 -5.01
CA VAL A 343 2.86 -18.70 -5.37
C VAL A 343 2.06 -19.43 -6.45
N ILE A 344 0.73 -19.47 -6.34
CA ILE A 344 -0.14 -20.04 -7.38
C ILE A 344 0.04 -19.32 -8.71
N ARG A 345 0.05 -17.98 -8.71
CA ARG A 345 0.18 -17.21 -9.96
C ARG A 345 1.55 -17.40 -10.60
N THR A 346 2.62 -17.40 -9.82
CA THR A 346 3.99 -17.70 -10.30
C THR A 346 4.08 -19.12 -10.85
N TYR A 347 3.46 -20.10 -10.19
CA TYR A 347 3.41 -21.48 -10.66
C TYR A 347 2.68 -21.62 -12.00
N LEU A 348 1.49 -21.02 -12.13
CA LEU A 348 0.71 -21.10 -13.37
C LEU A 348 1.41 -20.40 -14.54
N GLU A 349 2.22 -19.39 -14.28
CA GLU A 349 3.05 -18.74 -15.31
C GLU A 349 4.22 -19.64 -15.75
N LYS A 350 4.90 -20.29 -14.80
CA LYS A 350 6.11 -21.08 -15.07
C LYS A 350 5.83 -22.51 -15.54
N PHE A 351 4.68 -23.07 -15.16
CA PHE A 351 4.32 -24.47 -15.41
C PHE A 351 2.96 -24.56 -16.14
N PRO A 352 2.86 -24.08 -17.40
CA PRO A 352 1.59 -24.02 -18.13
C PRO A 352 1.01 -25.39 -18.48
N HIS A 353 1.83 -26.44 -18.52
CA HIS A 353 1.42 -27.82 -18.83
C HIS A 353 1.16 -28.67 -17.56
N SER A 354 0.58 -28.06 -16.53
CA SER A 354 0.29 -28.73 -15.27
C SER A 354 -1.07 -29.44 -15.24
N PRO A 355 -1.29 -30.41 -14.33
CA PRO A 355 -2.61 -31.02 -14.12
C PRO A 355 -3.59 -30.10 -13.36
N VAL A 356 -3.23 -28.84 -13.12
CA VAL A 356 -4.09 -27.86 -12.46
C VAL A 356 -5.17 -27.38 -13.43
N GLN A 357 -6.40 -27.32 -12.97
CA GLN A 357 -7.55 -26.87 -13.78
C GLN A 357 -8.40 -25.79 -13.09
N ALA A 358 -8.17 -25.54 -11.80
CA ALA A 358 -8.85 -24.49 -11.05
C ALA A 358 -7.91 -23.80 -10.05
N ALA A 359 -8.09 -22.50 -9.86
CA ALA A 359 -7.36 -21.71 -8.88
C ALA A 359 -8.28 -20.69 -8.19
N LEU A 360 -8.21 -20.66 -6.86
CA LEU A 360 -8.96 -19.73 -6.01
C LEU A 360 -7.97 -18.91 -5.19
N LEU A 361 -8.01 -17.59 -5.37
CA LEU A 361 -7.08 -16.65 -4.75
C LEU A 361 -7.80 -15.92 -3.62
N PHE A 362 -7.33 -16.05 -2.38
CA PHE A 362 -7.92 -15.45 -1.20
C PHE A 362 -7.03 -14.31 -0.71
N SER A 363 -7.58 -13.10 -0.61
CA SER A 363 -6.81 -11.90 -0.27
C SER A 363 -5.49 -11.81 -1.05
N PRO A 364 -5.49 -11.96 -2.39
CA PRO A 364 -4.27 -11.75 -3.17
C PRO A 364 -3.82 -10.30 -3.02
N LEU A 365 -2.51 -10.07 -3.04
CA LEU A 365 -1.95 -8.71 -3.04
C LEU A 365 -2.35 -8.04 -4.36
N ILE A 366 -3.17 -7.00 -4.29
CA ILE A 366 -3.72 -6.34 -5.48
C ILE A 366 -2.71 -5.31 -5.96
N TRP A 367 -2.12 -5.57 -7.12
CA TRP A 367 -1.18 -4.66 -7.78
C TRP A 367 0.10 -4.36 -6.95
N PRO A 368 0.86 -5.38 -6.50
CA PRO A 368 2.10 -5.17 -5.75
C PRO A 368 3.25 -4.78 -6.70
N GLY A 369 4.42 -4.50 -6.11
CA GLY A 369 5.64 -4.17 -6.84
C GLY A 369 5.64 -2.77 -7.44
N ARG A 370 4.81 -1.82 -6.95
CA ARG A 370 4.65 -0.45 -7.48
C ARG A 370 5.82 0.47 -7.20
N ALA A 371 6.68 0.11 -6.26
CA ALA A 371 7.93 0.79 -5.99
C ALA A 371 9.12 -0.15 -6.19
N TYR A 372 10.28 0.44 -6.42
CA TYR A 372 11.57 -0.26 -6.44
C TYR A 372 12.46 0.31 -5.34
N TYR A 373 13.38 -0.54 -4.87
CA TYR A 373 14.60 -0.13 -4.21
C TYR A 373 15.66 -1.20 -4.50
N PRO A 374 16.92 -0.84 -4.76
CA PRO A 374 17.96 -1.81 -4.99
C PRO A 374 18.33 -2.57 -3.70
N PRO A 375 18.89 -3.80 -3.82
CA PRO A 375 19.47 -4.50 -2.67
C PRO A 375 20.65 -3.70 -2.07
N PRO A 376 21.11 -4.06 -0.85
CA PRO A 376 22.27 -3.41 -0.24
C PRO A 376 23.49 -3.36 -1.18
N GLY A 377 24.24 -2.26 -1.14
CA GLY A 377 25.45 -2.08 -1.95
C GLY A 377 25.22 -1.70 -3.41
N HIS A 378 23.97 -1.50 -3.85
CA HIS A 378 23.63 -1.11 -5.22
C HIS A 378 22.86 0.23 -5.25
N GLU A 379 23.08 1.01 -6.30
CA GLU A 379 22.30 2.22 -6.60
C GLU A 379 21.20 1.96 -7.63
N GLY A 380 20.21 2.86 -7.69
CA GLY A 380 19.07 2.77 -8.58
C GLY A 380 17.84 3.44 -7.99
N TRP A 381 16.71 3.30 -8.68
CA TRP A 381 15.46 3.92 -8.24
C TRP A 381 15.09 3.53 -6.80
N GLY A 382 14.85 4.51 -5.93
CA GLY A 382 14.42 4.27 -4.54
C GLY A 382 15.53 3.84 -3.57
N THR A 383 16.82 4.04 -3.88
CA THR A 383 17.95 3.68 -2.98
C THR A 383 17.78 4.17 -1.54
N VAL A 384 17.40 5.43 -1.34
CA VAL A 384 17.23 6.03 -0.01
C VAL A 384 16.04 5.42 0.72
N ALA A 385 14.94 5.16 0.01
CA ALA A 385 13.77 4.47 0.58
C ALA A 385 14.14 3.06 1.05
N GLY A 386 14.94 2.32 0.27
CA GLY A 386 15.46 1.01 0.67
C GLY A 386 16.31 1.08 1.94
N TRP A 387 17.19 2.08 2.07
CA TRP A 387 17.96 2.30 3.30
C TRP A 387 17.09 2.62 4.51
N GLU A 388 16.12 3.51 4.36
CA GLU A 388 15.20 3.87 5.44
C GLU A 388 14.36 2.68 5.91
N LEU A 389 13.84 1.89 4.98
CA LEU A 389 13.11 0.65 5.29
C LEU A 389 13.97 -0.36 6.04
N ARG A 390 15.26 -0.50 5.71
CA ARG A 390 16.19 -1.36 6.44
C ARG A 390 16.44 -0.87 7.86
N VAL A 391 16.57 0.44 8.06
CA VAL A 391 16.73 1.02 9.40
C VAL A 391 15.49 0.75 10.25
N ILE A 392 14.29 0.96 9.69
CA ILE A 392 13.03 0.65 10.38
C ILE A 392 12.98 -0.84 10.75
N ALA A 393 13.27 -1.73 9.80
CA ALA A 393 13.28 -3.17 10.03
C ALA A 393 14.30 -3.58 11.10
N ALA A 394 15.52 -3.05 11.06
CA ALA A 394 16.55 -3.32 12.06
C ALA A 394 16.10 -2.93 13.47
N LEU A 395 15.44 -1.77 13.62
CA LEU A 395 14.87 -1.34 14.91
C LEU A 395 13.71 -2.22 15.36
N THR A 396 12.82 -2.62 14.45
CA THR A 396 11.69 -3.50 14.77
C THR A 396 12.17 -4.89 15.22
N ASN A 397 13.20 -5.43 14.56
CA ASN A 397 13.73 -6.77 14.82
C ASN A 397 14.38 -6.91 16.21
N LEU A 398 14.77 -5.81 16.86
CA LEU A 398 15.27 -5.83 18.26
C LEU A 398 14.30 -6.49 19.26
N THR A 399 13.01 -6.59 18.91
CA THR A 399 11.96 -7.12 19.77
C THR A 399 11.29 -8.40 19.24
N LYS A 400 11.74 -8.92 18.09
CA LYS A 400 11.11 -10.06 17.42
C LYS A 400 11.90 -11.35 17.62
N ALA A 401 11.18 -12.47 17.61
CA ALA A 401 11.78 -13.81 17.59
C ALA A 401 12.26 -14.21 16.18
N VAL A 402 11.62 -13.65 15.14
CA VAL A 402 11.92 -13.89 13.73
C VAL A 402 12.15 -12.56 13.06
N ASP A 403 13.31 -12.42 12.42
CA ASP A 403 13.68 -11.21 11.69
C ASP A 403 12.90 -11.13 10.38
N ALA A 404 12.24 -9.99 10.16
CA ALA A 404 11.67 -9.65 8.86
C ALA A 404 12.60 -8.65 8.16
N SER A 405 12.76 -8.77 6.85
CA SER A 405 13.63 -7.89 6.08
C SER A 405 12.92 -7.36 4.84
N PRO A 406 13.05 -6.06 4.51
CA PRO A 406 12.57 -5.55 3.22
C PRO A 406 13.29 -6.23 2.04
N ASP A 407 14.46 -6.83 2.26
CA ASP A 407 15.23 -7.54 1.23
C ASP A 407 15.06 -9.07 1.28
N GLU A 408 14.09 -9.58 2.03
CA GLU A 408 13.84 -11.02 2.07
C GLU A 408 13.47 -11.57 0.68
N PRO A 409 13.82 -12.83 0.36
CA PRO A 409 13.63 -13.40 -0.97
C PRO A 409 12.19 -13.31 -1.51
N PHE A 410 11.17 -13.44 -0.65
CA PHE A 410 9.77 -13.23 -1.02
C PHE A 410 9.53 -11.81 -1.57
N VAL A 411 9.82 -10.77 -0.78
CA VAL A 411 9.63 -9.36 -1.17
C VAL A 411 10.46 -9.01 -2.41
N ARG A 412 11.71 -9.48 -2.48
CA ARG A 412 12.56 -9.28 -3.67
C ARG A 412 11.95 -9.90 -4.92
N SER A 413 11.32 -11.06 -4.82
CA SER A 413 10.64 -11.69 -5.96
C SER A 413 9.53 -10.79 -6.51
N VAL A 414 8.74 -10.17 -5.61
CA VAL A 414 7.66 -9.26 -6.00
C VAL A 414 8.19 -7.99 -6.66
N ILE A 415 9.26 -7.41 -6.12
CA ILE A 415 9.85 -6.16 -6.62
C ILE A 415 10.56 -6.39 -7.97
N VAL A 416 11.29 -7.49 -8.13
CA VAL A 416 12.02 -7.79 -9.37
C VAL A 416 11.05 -8.13 -10.51
N GLU A 417 10.07 -8.99 -10.24
CA GLU A 417 9.04 -9.39 -11.22
C GLU A 417 7.80 -8.48 -11.18
N ALA A 418 7.99 -7.21 -10.80
CA ALA A 418 6.91 -6.23 -10.74
C ALA A 418 6.08 -6.12 -12.03
N PRO A 419 6.65 -6.16 -13.26
CA PRO A 419 5.85 -6.16 -14.48
C PRO A 419 4.79 -7.27 -14.51
N PHE A 420 5.17 -8.49 -14.13
CA PHE A 420 4.25 -9.62 -14.06
C PHE A 420 3.18 -9.40 -12.98
N TYR A 421 3.56 -9.12 -11.73
CA TYR A 421 2.59 -9.03 -10.64
C TYR A 421 1.65 -7.82 -10.77
N ARG A 422 2.12 -6.72 -11.36
CA ARG A 422 1.27 -5.56 -11.65
C ARG A 422 0.24 -5.86 -12.74
N ASN A 423 0.63 -6.56 -13.80
CA ASN A 423 -0.20 -6.70 -14.99
C ASN A 423 -1.01 -8.02 -15.04
N ARG A 424 -0.57 -9.08 -14.36
CA ARG A 424 -1.06 -10.46 -14.59
C ARG A 424 -1.72 -11.14 -13.39
N ILE A 425 -1.61 -10.60 -12.18
CA ILE A 425 -2.04 -11.30 -10.95
C ILE A 425 -3.51 -11.74 -10.99
N LEU A 426 -4.42 -10.88 -11.45
CA LEU A 426 -5.87 -11.14 -11.56
C LEU A 426 -6.34 -11.27 -13.02
N CYS A 427 -5.47 -11.80 -13.89
CA CYS A 427 -5.79 -12.12 -15.28
C CYS A 427 -6.15 -13.60 -15.46
N PRO A 428 -7.06 -13.93 -16.39
CA PRO A 428 -7.33 -15.31 -16.78
C PRO A 428 -6.06 -16.00 -17.27
N VAL A 429 -5.89 -17.27 -16.88
CA VAL A 429 -4.92 -18.18 -17.48
C VAL A 429 -5.66 -19.14 -18.41
N PRO A 430 -5.21 -19.33 -19.66
CA PRO A 430 -5.83 -20.29 -20.58
C PRO A 430 -5.97 -21.67 -19.95
N GLY A 431 -7.17 -22.26 -20.04
CA GLY A 431 -7.46 -23.60 -19.51
C GLY A 431 -7.67 -23.70 -17.99
N ILE A 432 -7.49 -22.61 -17.24
CA ILE A 432 -7.66 -22.61 -15.77
C ILE A 432 -8.90 -21.83 -15.36
N ARG A 433 -9.79 -22.46 -14.59
CA ARG A 433 -10.93 -21.77 -13.97
C ARG A 433 -10.46 -20.99 -12.75
N MET A 434 -10.54 -19.66 -12.81
CA MET A 434 -10.02 -18.80 -11.76
C MET A 434 -11.09 -17.97 -11.06
N MET A 435 -10.88 -17.70 -9.78
CA MET A 435 -11.69 -16.79 -8.96
C MET A 435 -10.82 -16.13 -7.89
N ALA A 436 -11.15 -14.91 -7.50
CA ALA A 436 -10.56 -14.26 -6.33
C ALA A 436 -11.60 -13.85 -5.28
N PHE A 437 -11.20 -13.91 -4.01
CA PHE A 437 -11.94 -13.39 -2.87
C PHE A 437 -11.17 -12.19 -2.33
N LEU A 438 -11.73 -10.99 -2.49
CA LEU A 438 -11.07 -9.75 -2.13
C LEU A 438 -11.63 -9.22 -0.81
N PRO A 439 -10.81 -9.05 0.25
CA PRO A 439 -11.27 -8.41 1.46
C PRO A 439 -11.53 -6.93 1.16
N LEU A 440 -12.54 -6.37 1.83
CA LEU A 440 -12.97 -5.00 1.61
C LEU A 440 -11.84 -3.99 1.86
N VAL A 441 -10.96 -4.31 2.81
CA VAL A 441 -9.81 -3.47 3.13
C VAL A 441 -8.85 -3.31 1.93
N SER A 442 -8.76 -4.32 1.06
CA SER A 442 -7.93 -4.27 -0.15
C SER A 442 -8.46 -3.34 -1.22
N ALA A 443 -9.70 -2.84 -1.08
CA ALA A 443 -10.19 -1.78 -1.97
C ALA A 443 -9.27 -0.56 -1.93
N ALA A 444 -8.78 -0.17 -0.75
CA ALA A 444 -7.86 0.96 -0.61
C ALA A 444 -6.48 0.72 -1.27
N GLU A 445 -6.13 -0.54 -1.52
CA GLU A 445 -4.89 -0.96 -2.20
C GLU A 445 -5.05 -0.99 -3.72
N ALA A 446 -6.26 -1.30 -4.19
CA ALA A 446 -6.53 -1.50 -5.59
C ALA A 446 -6.20 -0.23 -6.41
N PRO A 447 -5.65 -0.38 -7.63
CA PRO A 447 -5.41 0.74 -8.54
C PRO A 447 -6.70 1.51 -8.77
N SER A 448 -6.65 2.81 -9.10
CA SER A 448 -7.84 3.57 -9.48
C SER A 448 -8.50 3.10 -10.80
N GLY A 449 -7.84 2.22 -11.55
CA GLY A 449 -8.31 1.62 -12.81
C GLY A 449 -8.84 0.19 -12.68
N GLU A 450 -8.67 -0.59 -13.75
CA GLU A 450 -9.03 -2.01 -13.80
C GLU A 450 -8.11 -2.81 -12.85
N TYR A 451 -8.69 -3.66 -12.01
CA TYR A 451 -7.94 -4.51 -11.07
C TYR A 451 -8.17 -6.02 -11.25
N SER A 452 -9.19 -6.45 -12.00
CA SER A 452 -9.44 -7.88 -12.24
C SER A 452 -10.11 -8.14 -13.60
N ARG A 453 -9.72 -9.25 -14.25
CA ARG A 453 -10.43 -9.86 -15.39
C ARG A 453 -10.92 -11.28 -15.10
N ILE A 454 -10.74 -11.75 -13.87
CA ILE A 454 -11.34 -12.99 -13.37
C ILE A 454 -12.54 -12.65 -12.47
N PRO A 455 -13.49 -13.60 -12.29
CA PRO A 455 -14.56 -13.45 -11.30
C PRO A 455 -14.02 -13.11 -9.90
N VAL A 456 -14.60 -12.09 -9.27
CA VAL A 456 -14.26 -11.66 -7.91
C VAL A 456 -15.46 -11.77 -6.98
N VAL A 457 -15.20 -12.14 -5.73
CA VAL A 457 -16.14 -12.09 -4.61
C VAL A 457 -15.57 -11.13 -3.58
N GLU A 458 -16.25 -10.02 -3.36
CA GLU A 458 -15.83 -9.02 -2.39
C GLU A 458 -16.40 -9.36 -1.01
N VAL A 459 -15.57 -9.29 0.03
CA VAL A 459 -15.88 -9.79 1.38
C VAL A 459 -15.66 -8.69 2.40
N PRO A 460 -16.62 -8.39 3.30
CA PRO A 460 -16.41 -7.45 4.41
C PRO A 460 -15.42 -8.06 5.42
N ALA A 461 -14.14 -7.82 5.17
CA ALA A 461 -13.02 -8.45 5.87
C ALA A 461 -11.77 -7.57 5.81
N LEU A 462 -10.85 -7.87 6.73
CA LEU A 462 -9.48 -7.39 6.73
C LEU A 462 -8.60 -8.37 5.91
N HIS A 463 -7.35 -8.00 5.68
CA HIS A 463 -6.39 -8.86 4.99
C HIS A 463 -6.08 -10.10 5.85
N GLY A 464 -6.09 -11.29 5.23
CA GLY A 464 -5.89 -12.58 5.88
C GLY A 464 -7.14 -13.20 6.52
N GLY A 465 -7.08 -14.52 6.78
CA GLY A 465 -8.09 -15.30 7.49
C GLY A 465 -9.42 -15.51 6.75
N LEU A 466 -9.47 -15.27 5.44
CA LEU A 466 -10.67 -15.49 4.64
C LEU A 466 -10.98 -16.98 4.50
N LEU A 467 -9.94 -17.80 4.34
CA LEU A 467 -10.09 -19.25 4.22
C LEU A 467 -10.68 -19.90 5.48
N ASN A 468 -10.56 -19.25 6.64
CA ASN A 468 -11.11 -19.75 7.91
C ASN A 468 -12.62 -19.49 8.07
N ARG A 469 -13.24 -18.71 7.17
CA ARG A 469 -14.66 -18.32 7.28
C ARG A 469 -15.57 -19.34 6.58
N ARG A 470 -16.55 -19.89 7.31
CA ARG A 470 -17.54 -20.87 6.79
C ARG A 470 -18.24 -20.42 5.50
N ALA A 471 -18.74 -19.18 5.49
CA ALA A 471 -19.46 -18.63 4.33
C ALA A 471 -18.58 -18.53 3.07
N ILE A 472 -17.27 -18.31 3.23
CA ILE A 472 -16.30 -18.27 2.13
C ILE A 472 -15.95 -19.68 1.67
N HIS A 473 -15.76 -20.60 2.62
CA HIS A 473 -15.56 -22.01 2.33
C HIS A 473 -16.71 -22.59 1.47
N GLU A 474 -17.96 -22.36 1.83
CA GLU A 474 -19.13 -22.84 1.06
C GLU A 474 -19.17 -22.30 -0.36
N ARG A 475 -18.78 -21.03 -0.56
CA ARG A 475 -18.68 -20.42 -1.90
C ARG A 475 -17.54 -21.03 -2.71
N ALA A 476 -16.39 -21.27 -2.08
CA ALA A 476 -15.26 -21.94 -2.71
C ALA A 476 -15.64 -23.35 -3.18
N MET A 477 -16.33 -24.12 -2.33
CA MET A 477 -16.79 -25.46 -2.69
C MET A 477 -17.80 -25.44 -3.84
N ARG A 478 -18.75 -24.48 -3.88
CA ARG A 478 -19.68 -24.31 -5.01
C ARG A 478 -18.97 -24.01 -6.32
N PHE A 479 -17.98 -23.10 -6.29
CA PHE A 479 -17.16 -22.81 -7.48
C PHE A 479 -16.42 -24.06 -7.99
N LEU A 480 -15.79 -24.81 -7.07
CA LEU A 480 -15.10 -26.06 -7.39
C LEU A 480 -16.07 -27.12 -7.94
N ALA A 481 -17.32 -27.16 -7.48
CA ALA A 481 -18.36 -28.03 -8.00
C ALA A 481 -18.92 -27.60 -9.37
N GLY A 482 -18.37 -26.54 -9.99
CA GLY A 482 -18.80 -26.08 -11.33
C GLY A 482 -19.89 -25.01 -11.32
N GLN A 483 -20.34 -24.56 -10.14
CA GLN A 483 -21.39 -23.54 -10.08
C GLN A 483 -20.82 -22.15 -10.38
N PRO A 484 -21.55 -21.30 -11.11
CA PRO A 484 -21.19 -19.90 -11.26
C PRO A 484 -21.30 -19.20 -9.91
N VAL A 485 -20.25 -18.45 -9.53
CA VAL A 485 -20.24 -17.62 -8.33
C VAL A 485 -19.77 -16.22 -8.74
N THR A 486 -20.65 -15.23 -8.71
CA THR A 486 -20.30 -13.82 -8.91
C THR A 486 -21.16 -12.98 -7.98
N GLN A 487 -20.53 -12.12 -7.18
CA GLN A 487 -21.22 -11.16 -6.31
C GLN A 487 -20.39 -9.88 -6.20
N PRO A 488 -20.41 -9.01 -7.21
CA PRO A 488 -19.77 -7.70 -7.10
C PRO A 488 -20.50 -6.85 -6.04
N TRP A 489 -19.76 -6.18 -5.16
CA TRP A 489 -20.27 -5.30 -4.12
C TRP A 489 -20.00 -3.83 -4.49
N ARG A 490 -21.07 -3.03 -4.62
CA ARG A 490 -20.94 -1.63 -5.08
C ARG A 490 -20.03 -0.77 -4.18
N GLY A 491 -19.88 -1.12 -2.90
CA GLY A 491 -19.06 -0.38 -1.95
C GLY A 491 -17.55 -0.48 -2.21
N TYR A 492 -17.08 -1.53 -2.88
CA TYR A 492 -15.65 -1.75 -3.12
C TYR A 492 -15.06 -0.64 -4.00
N VAL A 493 -15.73 -0.32 -5.11
CA VAL A 493 -15.31 0.75 -6.03
C VAL A 493 -15.28 2.12 -5.35
N VAL A 494 -16.19 2.38 -4.40
CA VAL A 494 -16.21 3.64 -3.64
C VAL A 494 -14.96 3.74 -2.75
N LEU A 495 -14.64 2.69 -1.99
CA LEU A 495 -13.44 2.68 -1.14
C LEU A 495 -12.15 2.74 -1.96
N GLN A 496 -12.10 2.06 -3.11
CA GLN A 496 -11.00 2.14 -4.07
C GLN A 496 -10.72 3.57 -4.50
N ARG A 497 -11.77 4.32 -4.87
CA ARG A 497 -11.63 5.73 -5.27
C ARG A 497 -11.19 6.62 -4.12
N LEU A 498 -11.71 6.40 -2.91
CA LEU A 498 -11.30 7.13 -1.71
C LEU A 498 -9.85 6.84 -1.32
N GLY A 499 -9.38 5.60 -1.52
CA GLY A 499 -8.00 5.19 -1.25
C GLY A 499 -6.96 5.80 -2.21
N ALA A 500 -7.38 6.21 -3.41
CA ALA A 500 -6.46 6.63 -4.48
C ALA A 500 -5.53 7.78 -4.09
N ALA A 501 -5.99 8.74 -3.28
CA ALA A 501 -5.16 9.86 -2.80
C ALA A 501 -4.00 9.40 -1.90
N TRP A 502 -4.11 8.26 -1.26
CA TRP A 502 -3.18 7.84 -0.20
C TRP A 502 -2.13 6.85 -0.67
N GLN A 503 -2.21 6.39 -1.92
CA GLN A 503 -1.22 5.49 -2.51
C GLN A 503 0.02 6.28 -2.97
N SER A 504 1.23 5.75 -2.77
CA SER A 504 2.43 6.36 -3.36
C SER A 504 2.35 6.32 -4.89
N PRO A 505 2.99 7.28 -5.59
CA PRO A 505 3.04 7.23 -7.04
C PRO A 505 3.75 5.94 -7.48
N PRO A 506 3.20 5.16 -8.41
CA PRO A 506 3.89 3.97 -8.91
C PRO A 506 5.10 4.41 -9.75
N LEU A 507 6.22 3.70 -9.59
CA LEU A 507 7.39 3.84 -10.45
C LEU A 507 7.07 3.24 -11.83
N VAL A 508 7.13 4.05 -12.89
CA VAL A 508 6.88 3.61 -14.27
C VAL A 508 7.81 2.46 -14.66
N LEU A 509 7.29 1.43 -15.32
CA LEU A 509 8.06 0.23 -15.67
C LEU A 509 9.24 0.57 -16.59
N ALA A 510 9.04 1.49 -17.54
CA ALA A 510 10.03 1.87 -18.54
C ALA A 510 11.27 2.58 -17.96
N VAL A 511 11.18 3.21 -16.79
CA VAL A 511 12.32 3.95 -16.22
C VAL A 511 13.27 3.05 -15.41
N ASN A 512 12.80 1.88 -14.97
CA ASN A 512 13.62 0.94 -14.24
C ASN A 512 14.28 -0.06 -15.22
N PRO A 513 15.63 -0.09 -15.31
CA PRO A 513 16.33 -0.98 -16.23
C PRO A 513 15.95 -2.46 -16.08
N ILE A 514 15.70 -2.92 -14.85
CA ILE A 514 15.36 -4.32 -14.56
C ILE A 514 13.99 -4.68 -15.17
N TRP A 515 13.04 -3.75 -15.16
CA TRP A 515 11.67 -3.99 -15.60
C TRP A 515 11.47 -3.73 -17.09
N SER A 516 12.20 -2.78 -17.65
CA SER A 516 12.09 -2.34 -19.05
C SER A 516 12.30 -3.46 -20.07
N THR A 517 12.98 -4.54 -19.68
CA THR A 517 13.26 -5.72 -20.52
C THR A 517 12.03 -6.60 -20.76
N SER A 518 11.03 -6.57 -19.86
CA SER A 518 9.86 -7.47 -19.90
C SER A 518 8.84 -7.13 -21.00
N ARG A 519 8.86 -5.88 -21.50
CA ARG A 519 7.91 -5.28 -22.46
C ARG A 519 6.42 -5.34 -22.09
N GLU A 520 6.08 -5.83 -20.88
CA GLU A 520 4.70 -5.81 -20.38
C GLU A 520 4.11 -4.38 -20.38
N GLY A 521 2.86 -4.24 -20.80
CA GLY A 521 2.13 -2.97 -20.68
C GLY A 521 2.06 -2.50 -19.22
N ASP A 522 2.24 -1.19 -19.00
CA ASP A 522 2.30 -0.60 -17.67
C ASP A 522 0.92 -0.11 -17.18
N PRO A 523 0.31 -0.77 -16.17
CA PRO A 523 -0.97 -0.34 -15.63
C PRO A 523 -0.92 1.04 -14.98
N ALA A 524 0.27 1.53 -14.58
CA ALA A 524 0.42 2.87 -14.02
C ALA A 524 0.08 3.97 -15.04
N LEU A 525 0.33 3.68 -16.33
CA LEU A 525 0.05 4.58 -17.45
C LEU A 525 -1.33 4.32 -18.05
N SER A 526 -1.67 3.05 -18.29
CA SER A 526 -2.89 2.69 -19.00
C SER A 526 -4.14 2.63 -18.12
N GLY A 527 -3.98 2.44 -16.81
CA GLY A 527 -5.07 2.12 -15.89
C GLY A 527 -5.74 0.77 -16.19
N ARG A 528 -5.11 -0.09 -16.99
CA ARG A 528 -5.64 -1.39 -17.43
C ARG A 528 -4.64 -2.50 -17.10
N ILE A 529 -5.18 -3.67 -16.79
CA ILE A 529 -4.38 -4.89 -16.58
C ILE A 529 -4.53 -5.85 -17.77
N CYS A 530 -3.81 -6.96 -17.72
CA CYS A 530 -3.76 -7.98 -18.76
C CYS A 530 -3.38 -7.41 -20.13
N GLN A 531 -2.57 -6.36 -20.15
CA GLN A 531 -2.06 -5.78 -21.38
C GLN A 531 -1.00 -6.72 -21.99
N PRO A 532 -0.84 -6.76 -23.31
CA PRO A 532 0.19 -7.60 -23.95
C PRO A 532 1.61 -7.21 -23.53
N ARG A 533 2.53 -8.16 -23.74
CA ARG A 533 3.99 -7.98 -23.72
C ARG A 533 4.47 -7.37 -25.03
#